data_AF-A0A2P4QJ70-F1
#
_entry.id   AF-A0A2P4QJ70-F1
#
_cell.length_a   1.000
_cell.length_b   1.000
_cell.length_c   1.000
_cell.angle_alpha   90.00
_cell.angle_beta   90.00
_cell.angle_gamma   90.00
#
_symmetry.space_group_name_H-M   'P 1'
#
loop_
_entity.id
_entity.type
_entity.pdbx_description
1 polymer ?
#
loop_
_entity_poly.entity_id
_entity_poly.type
_entity_poly.pdbx_seq_one_letter_code
_entity_poly.pdbx_strand_id
1 'polypeptide(L)'
;MKTHCRQRQYVFQIKKCGQSSCTICKSVQLPHDVFDSLDWLPDPIPSTVDKDHYAKFQTVYQSETTEQHRPTLITTIANSERASSSILVNTRVREFIQCFQCGRMRCLYSERALSAEDKIACQIAIDNWDYSCGSPLVPEDHILYNKVFVREKISCETPMELAYYSCRKSNVNCDVCYWCGHDNELAVPSESLKSKYKSLYPCCNLCRNAGKDIFVRGEIKTNTRAAKRRKINN
;
A
#
# COMPACT_ATOMS: atom_id res chain seq x y z
N MET A 1 -0.21 -21.55 -27.46
CA MET A 1 -1.09 -20.96 -26.42
C MET A 1 -1.51 -19.52 -26.73
N LYS A 2 -0.61 -18.61 -27.16
CA LYS A 2 -0.93 -17.17 -27.37
C LYS A 2 -2.05 -16.88 -28.41
N THR A 3 -2.33 -17.79 -29.35
CA THR A 3 -3.37 -17.61 -30.39
C THR A 3 -4.76 -18.11 -29.99
N HIS A 4 -4.87 -18.92 -28.92
CA HIS A 4 -6.11 -19.62 -28.54
C HIS A 4 -6.66 -19.18 -27.18
N CYS A 5 -5.83 -18.49 -26.39
CA CYS A 5 -6.18 -18.07 -25.05
C CYS A 5 -5.83 -16.61 -24.86
N ARG A 6 -6.71 -15.87 -24.19
CA ARG A 6 -6.47 -14.51 -23.72
C ARG A 6 -6.64 -14.52 -22.21
N GLN A 7 -5.55 -14.22 -21.51
CA GLN A 7 -5.55 -14.07 -20.06
C GLN A 7 -5.64 -12.60 -19.69
N ARG A 8 -6.59 -12.28 -18.81
CA ARG A 8 -6.80 -10.99 -18.15
C ARG A 8 -6.87 -11.24 -16.63
N GLN A 9 -6.93 -10.18 -15.82
CA GLN A 9 -6.98 -10.28 -14.36
C GLN A 9 -8.18 -11.06 -13.83
N TYR A 10 -9.36 -10.83 -14.42
CA TYR A 10 -10.61 -11.41 -13.94
C TYR A 10 -11.15 -12.51 -14.85
N VAL A 11 -10.61 -12.66 -16.06
CA VAL A 11 -11.15 -13.58 -17.06
C VAL A 11 -10.02 -14.28 -17.80
N PHE A 12 -10.15 -15.59 -17.94
CA PHE A 12 -9.38 -16.38 -18.88
C PHE A 12 -10.31 -16.81 -20.01
N GLN A 13 -10.05 -16.33 -21.22
CA GLN A 13 -10.87 -16.62 -22.39
C GLN A 13 -10.17 -17.63 -23.27
N ILE A 14 -10.94 -18.55 -23.84
CA ILE A 14 -10.47 -19.52 -24.84
C ILE A 14 -11.32 -19.36 -26.09
N LYS A 15 -10.68 -19.17 -27.24
CA LYS A 15 -11.33 -19.06 -28.54
C LYS A 15 -10.64 -20.02 -29.50
N LYS A 16 -11.43 -20.77 -30.28
CA LYS A 16 -10.91 -21.59 -31.37
C LYS A 16 -10.34 -20.68 -32.47
N CYS A 17 -9.35 -21.13 -33.22
CA CYS A 17 -8.74 -20.33 -34.29
C CYS A 17 -9.39 -20.51 -35.67
N GLY A 18 -10.36 -21.41 -35.81
CA GLY A 18 -11.03 -21.71 -37.09
C GLY A 18 -10.18 -22.50 -38.10
N GLN A 19 -8.88 -22.69 -37.87
CA GLN A 19 -7.99 -23.39 -38.78
C GLN A 19 -8.19 -24.91 -38.72
N SER A 20 -8.43 -25.55 -39.88
CA SER A 20 -8.59 -27.01 -40.00
C SER A 20 -7.32 -27.78 -39.66
N SER A 21 -6.14 -27.17 -39.84
CA SER A 21 -4.83 -27.72 -39.51
C SER A 21 -4.45 -27.56 -38.03
N CYS A 22 -5.30 -26.93 -37.21
CA CYS A 22 -4.99 -26.70 -35.81
C CYS A 22 -5.01 -28.01 -35.02
N THR A 23 -3.87 -28.37 -34.42
CA THR A 23 -3.78 -29.58 -33.58
C THR A 23 -4.38 -29.40 -32.18
N ILE A 24 -4.66 -28.16 -31.78
CA ILE A 24 -5.23 -27.81 -30.46
C ILE A 24 -6.75 -27.71 -30.54
N CYS A 25 -7.27 -27.09 -31.60
CA CYS A 25 -8.70 -26.87 -31.76
C CYS A 25 -9.33 -28.00 -32.55
N LYS A 26 -10.38 -28.62 -32.00
CA LYS A 26 -11.32 -29.39 -32.83
C LYS A 26 -12.09 -28.46 -33.77
N SER A 27 -12.61 -28.99 -34.87
CA SER A 27 -13.46 -28.28 -35.83
C SER A 27 -14.54 -27.44 -35.13
N VAL A 28 -14.82 -26.27 -35.71
CA VAL A 28 -15.90 -25.39 -35.27
C VAL A 28 -17.23 -26.06 -35.62
N GLN A 29 -18.15 -26.12 -34.67
CA GLN A 29 -19.50 -26.68 -34.87
C GLN A 29 -20.53 -25.60 -35.22
N LEU A 30 -20.21 -24.34 -34.93
CA LEU A 30 -21.03 -23.20 -35.32
C LEU A 30 -20.94 -22.97 -36.83
N PRO A 31 -22.02 -22.46 -37.46
CA PRO A 31 -21.94 -21.88 -38.80
C PRO A 31 -20.79 -20.86 -38.89
N HIS A 32 -20.06 -20.87 -40.01
CA HIS A 32 -18.85 -20.06 -40.17
C HIS A 32 -19.13 -18.56 -40.01
N ASP A 33 -20.24 -18.07 -40.56
CA ASP A 33 -20.71 -16.69 -40.43
C ASP A 33 -20.92 -16.28 -38.97
N VAL A 34 -21.52 -17.15 -38.16
CA VAL A 34 -21.73 -16.89 -36.73
C VAL A 34 -20.40 -16.94 -35.99
N PHE A 35 -19.55 -17.93 -36.28
CA PHE A 35 -18.25 -18.07 -35.61
C PHE A 35 -17.30 -16.90 -35.89
N ASP A 36 -17.25 -16.45 -37.14
CA ASP A 36 -16.40 -15.35 -37.59
C ASP A 36 -16.85 -14.01 -36.97
N SER A 37 -18.13 -13.89 -36.61
CA SER A 37 -18.65 -12.71 -35.89
C SER A 37 -18.23 -12.65 -34.40
N LEU A 38 -17.82 -13.77 -33.81
CA LEU A 38 -17.40 -13.82 -32.41
C LEU A 38 -16.01 -13.22 -32.28
N ASP A 39 -15.83 -12.33 -31.31
CA ASP A 39 -14.55 -11.82 -30.86
C ASP A 39 -14.34 -12.04 -29.35
N TRP A 40 -13.11 -11.78 -28.89
CA TRP A 40 -12.78 -11.76 -27.47
C TRP A 40 -13.68 -10.79 -26.72
N LEU A 41 -14.10 -11.18 -25.51
CA LEU A 41 -14.78 -10.28 -24.61
C LEU A 41 -13.89 -9.07 -24.32
N PRO A 42 -14.46 -7.85 -24.40
CA PRO A 42 -13.75 -6.62 -24.15
C PRO A 42 -13.48 -6.46 -22.65
N ASP A 43 -12.43 -5.70 -22.34
CA ASP A 43 -12.11 -5.24 -20.99
C ASP A 43 -13.04 -4.06 -20.62
N PRO A 44 -13.25 -3.74 -19.32
CA PRO A 44 -14.07 -2.60 -18.92
C PRO A 44 -13.50 -1.29 -19.47
N ILE A 45 -14.32 -0.51 -20.20
CA ILE A 45 -13.97 0.81 -20.75
C ILE A 45 -14.99 1.84 -20.23
N PRO A 46 -14.57 3.00 -19.68
CA PRO A 46 -15.50 4.02 -19.20
C PRO A 46 -16.44 4.51 -20.30
N SER A 47 -17.69 4.80 -19.96
CA SER A 47 -18.63 5.41 -20.90
C SER A 47 -18.24 6.86 -21.20
N THR A 48 -18.40 7.27 -22.45
CA THR A 48 -18.17 8.66 -22.89
C THR A 48 -19.33 9.57 -22.53
N VAL A 49 -20.52 9.00 -22.26
CA VAL A 49 -21.76 9.74 -21.97
C VAL A 49 -22.00 9.82 -20.45
N ASP A 50 -21.65 8.76 -19.73
CA ASP A 50 -21.87 8.63 -18.29
C ASP A 50 -20.55 8.26 -17.61
N LYS A 51 -19.91 9.24 -16.96
CA LYS A 51 -18.57 9.06 -16.39
C LYS A 51 -18.55 8.13 -15.16
N ASP A 52 -19.71 7.81 -14.59
CA ASP A 52 -19.83 6.92 -13.43
C ASP A 52 -20.06 5.46 -13.82
N HIS A 53 -20.28 5.18 -15.12
CA HIS A 53 -20.55 3.84 -15.62
C HIS A 53 -19.58 3.40 -16.71
N TYR A 54 -19.43 2.08 -16.86
CA TYR A 54 -18.75 1.50 -18.02
C TYR A 54 -19.63 1.57 -19.26
N ALA A 55 -18.99 1.64 -20.43
CA ALA A 55 -19.66 1.57 -21.71
C ALA A 55 -20.42 0.25 -21.87
N LYS A 56 -21.57 0.31 -22.56
CA LYS A 56 -22.40 -0.87 -22.86
C LYS A 56 -21.62 -1.84 -23.75
N PHE A 57 -21.85 -3.14 -23.54
CA PHE A 57 -21.18 -4.21 -24.29
C PHE A 57 -21.24 -4.00 -25.81
N GLN A 58 -22.43 -3.66 -26.36
CA GLN A 58 -22.63 -3.47 -27.79
C GLN A 58 -21.76 -2.35 -28.38
N THR A 59 -21.36 -1.38 -27.56
CA THR A 59 -20.52 -0.25 -27.98
C THR A 59 -19.03 -0.61 -27.99
N VAL A 60 -18.62 -1.57 -27.15
CA VAL A 60 -17.20 -1.95 -26.97
C VAL A 60 -16.82 -3.28 -27.60
N TYR A 61 -17.79 -4.12 -27.94
CA TYR A 61 -17.51 -5.42 -28.56
C TYR A 61 -16.81 -5.21 -29.92
N GLN A 62 -15.83 -6.06 -30.22
CA GLN A 62 -14.96 -5.96 -31.42
C GLN A 62 -14.03 -4.74 -31.47
N SER A 63 -13.89 -3.98 -30.37
CA SER A 63 -12.88 -2.94 -30.23
C SER A 63 -11.64 -3.44 -29.47
N GLU A 64 -10.48 -2.82 -29.71
CA GLU A 64 -9.28 -3.12 -28.93
C GLU A 64 -9.37 -2.46 -27.55
N THR A 65 -9.33 -3.28 -26.50
CA THR A 65 -9.44 -2.83 -25.11
C THR A 65 -8.23 -3.24 -24.27
N THR A 66 -7.98 -2.48 -23.20
CA THR A 66 -6.91 -2.75 -22.24
C THR A 66 -7.45 -2.86 -20.81
N GLU A 67 -6.65 -3.45 -19.92
CA GLU A 67 -7.00 -3.60 -18.50
C GLU A 67 -6.83 -2.32 -17.66
N GLN A 68 -6.55 -1.16 -18.28
CA GLN A 68 -6.22 0.07 -17.57
C GLN A 68 -7.36 0.58 -16.69
N HIS A 69 -8.61 0.36 -17.08
CA HIS A 69 -9.77 0.86 -16.36
C HIS A 69 -10.41 -0.15 -15.41
N ARG A 70 -9.72 -1.25 -15.08
CA ARG A 70 -10.23 -2.22 -14.11
C ARG A 70 -10.30 -1.60 -12.71
N PRO A 71 -11.39 -1.80 -11.94
CA PRO A 71 -11.59 -1.12 -10.65
C PRO A 71 -10.42 -1.32 -9.68
N THR A 72 -9.90 -2.55 -9.55
CA THR A 72 -8.79 -2.83 -8.63
C THR A 72 -7.52 -2.07 -9.00
N LEU A 73 -7.24 -1.86 -10.30
CA LEU A 73 -6.05 -1.12 -10.72
C LEU A 73 -6.20 0.37 -10.46
N ILE A 74 -7.36 0.94 -10.78
CA ILE A 74 -7.65 2.35 -10.49
C ILE A 74 -7.49 2.60 -8.99
N THR A 75 -8.11 1.78 -8.16
CA THR A 75 -7.99 1.87 -6.69
C THR A 75 -6.55 1.67 -6.22
N THR A 76 -5.80 0.76 -6.84
CA THR A 76 -4.38 0.54 -6.50
C THR A 76 -3.53 1.75 -6.84
N ILE A 77 -3.72 2.36 -8.02
CA ILE A 77 -2.99 3.56 -8.45
C ILE A 77 -3.37 4.75 -7.56
N ALA A 78 -4.66 4.97 -7.31
CA ALA A 78 -5.14 6.06 -6.46
C ALA A 78 -4.56 5.99 -5.03
N ASN A 79 -4.39 4.77 -4.50
CA ASN A 79 -3.82 4.51 -3.18
C ASN A 79 -2.31 4.23 -3.19
N SER A 80 -1.66 4.30 -4.34
CA SER A 80 -0.21 4.08 -4.42
C SER A 80 0.54 5.31 -3.93
N GLU A 81 1.55 5.07 -3.11
CA GLU A 81 2.52 6.09 -2.74
C GLU A 81 3.38 6.44 -3.95
N ARG A 82 3.86 7.69 -4.02
CA ARG A 82 4.81 8.11 -5.07
C ARG A 82 6.12 7.33 -5.00
N ALA A 83 6.57 7.01 -3.79
CA ALA A 83 7.71 6.14 -3.57
C ALA A 83 7.33 4.66 -3.60
N SER A 84 8.22 3.82 -4.12
CA SER A 84 8.10 2.36 -3.98
C SER A 84 7.98 1.95 -2.51
N SER A 85 7.21 0.89 -2.23
CA SER A 85 7.08 0.32 -0.89
C SER A 85 8.42 -0.15 -0.29
N SER A 86 9.41 -0.47 -1.13
CA SER A 86 10.78 -0.80 -0.71
C SER A 86 11.55 0.40 -0.13
N ILE A 87 11.14 1.63 -0.43
CA ILE A 87 11.73 2.87 0.09
C ILE A 87 11.08 3.26 1.43
N LEU A 88 9.78 2.99 1.62
CA LEU A 88 9.02 3.41 2.79
C LEU A 88 9.17 2.44 3.99
N VAL A 89 10.43 2.18 4.36
CA VAL A 89 10.84 1.25 5.43
C VAL A 89 11.81 1.92 6.42
N ASN A 90 11.90 1.40 7.64
CA ASN A 90 12.68 2.01 8.74
C ASN A 90 14.17 2.23 8.42
N THR A 91 14.80 1.33 7.67
CA THR A 91 16.23 1.45 7.27
C THR A 91 16.47 2.56 6.25
N ARG A 92 15.41 3.07 5.63
CA ARG A 92 15.44 4.13 4.63
C ARG A 92 14.98 5.49 5.17
N VAL A 93 14.59 5.56 6.45
CA VAL A 93 14.36 6.84 7.13
C VAL A 93 15.67 7.62 7.19
N ARG A 94 15.61 8.90 6.82
CA ARG A 94 16.75 9.83 6.77
C ARG A 94 16.57 11.01 7.68
N GLU A 95 15.36 11.48 7.89
CA GLU A 95 15.08 12.56 8.84
C GLU A 95 13.60 12.55 9.20
N PHE A 96 13.16 13.51 9.99
CA PHE A 96 11.76 13.67 10.36
C PHE A 96 11.28 15.08 10.09
N ILE A 97 9.99 15.22 9.81
CA ILE A 97 9.33 16.52 9.68
C ILE A 97 8.07 16.55 10.53
N GLN A 98 7.82 17.66 11.21
CA GLN A 98 6.60 17.86 11.97
C GLN A 98 5.49 18.38 11.04
N CYS A 99 4.31 17.79 11.09
CA CYS A 99 3.16 18.34 10.39
C CYS A 99 2.65 19.59 11.10
N PHE A 100 2.54 20.72 10.41
CA PHE A 100 2.09 21.98 11.01
C PHE A 100 0.63 21.91 11.51
N GLN A 101 -0.22 21.12 10.84
CA GLN A 101 -1.64 21.02 11.17
C GLN A 101 -1.92 20.17 12.41
N CYS A 102 -1.19 19.07 12.59
CA CYS A 102 -1.49 18.09 13.65
C CYS A 102 -0.36 17.83 14.63
N GLY A 103 0.81 18.45 14.43
CA GLY A 103 1.98 18.32 15.30
C GLY A 103 2.67 16.96 15.27
N ARG A 104 2.17 15.96 14.52
CA ARG A 104 2.80 14.64 14.45
C ARG A 104 4.06 14.64 13.58
N MET A 105 5.07 13.92 14.03
CA MET A 105 6.28 13.67 13.23
C MET A 105 6.01 12.66 12.12
N ARG A 106 6.51 12.94 10.92
CA ARG A 106 6.49 12.06 9.75
C ARG A 106 7.90 11.73 9.32
N CYS A 107 8.09 10.53 8.80
CA CYS A 107 9.38 10.04 8.34
C CYS A 107 9.71 10.59 6.95
N LEU A 108 10.90 11.15 6.81
CA LEU A 108 11.50 11.45 5.50
C LEU A 108 12.33 10.24 5.08
N TYR A 109 12.00 9.67 3.92
CA TYR A 109 12.65 8.48 3.37
C TYR A 109 13.55 8.83 2.19
N SER A 110 14.66 8.11 2.03
CA SER A 110 15.42 8.12 0.79
C SER A 110 16.04 6.76 0.53
N GLU A 111 16.08 6.37 -0.75
CA GLU A 111 16.71 5.12 -1.15
C GLU A 111 18.18 5.08 -0.69
N ARG A 112 18.93 6.16 -0.89
CA ARG A 112 20.34 6.25 -0.52
C ARG A 112 20.54 7.13 0.71
N ALA A 113 21.75 7.12 1.26
CA ALA A 113 22.12 8.14 2.24
C ALA A 113 22.16 9.51 1.54
N LEU A 114 21.70 10.57 2.23
CA LEU A 114 21.73 11.92 1.69
C LEU A 114 23.18 12.45 1.63
N SER A 115 23.54 13.15 0.55
CA SER A 115 24.79 13.89 0.46
C SER A 115 24.82 15.06 1.44
N ALA A 116 25.96 15.75 1.57
CA ALA A 116 26.02 16.96 2.42
C ALA A 116 25.07 18.05 1.90
N GLU A 117 25.03 18.25 0.59
CA GLU A 117 24.17 19.23 -0.09
C GLU A 117 22.70 18.86 0.07
N ASP A 118 22.35 17.58 -0.15
CA ASP A 118 20.97 17.11 0.00
C ASP A 118 20.50 17.22 1.46
N LYS A 119 21.39 17.03 2.46
CA LYS A 119 21.05 17.26 3.87
C LYS A 119 20.77 18.72 4.16
N ILE A 120 21.58 19.64 3.64
CA ILE A 120 21.38 21.08 3.81
C ILE A 120 20.05 21.49 3.18
N ALA A 121 19.79 21.09 1.94
CA ALA A 121 18.53 21.37 1.27
C ALA A 121 17.34 20.76 2.01
N CYS A 122 17.49 19.56 2.58
CA CYS A 122 16.45 18.91 3.35
C CYS A 122 16.14 19.68 4.62
N GLN A 123 17.16 20.18 5.33
CA GLN A 123 16.97 21.00 6.52
C GLN A 123 16.29 22.33 6.19
N ILE A 124 16.71 22.98 5.10
CA ILE A 124 16.05 24.21 4.60
C ILE A 124 14.56 23.97 4.32
N ALA A 125 14.21 22.83 3.70
CA ALA A 125 12.81 22.48 3.46
C ALA A 125 12.04 22.21 4.76
N ILE A 126 12.65 21.55 5.75
CA ILE A 126 12.03 21.30 7.06
C ILE A 126 11.77 22.62 7.81
N ASP A 127 12.72 23.55 7.77
CA ASP A 127 12.66 24.77 8.59
C ASP A 127 11.76 25.86 8.00
N ASN A 128 11.67 25.92 6.66
CA ASN A 128 11.00 27.05 6.00
C ASN A 128 9.58 26.73 5.52
N TRP A 129 9.17 25.45 5.48
CA TRP A 129 7.95 25.06 4.79
C TRP A 129 6.93 24.43 5.72
N ASP A 130 5.68 24.85 5.56
CA ASP A 130 4.54 24.35 6.32
C ASP A 130 4.07 22.99 5.78
N TYR A 131 4.77 21.93 6.15
CA TYR A 131 4.42 20.58 5.75
C TYR A 131 3.09 20.09 6.36
N SER A 132 2.23 19.53 5.51
CA SER A 132 0.98 18.86 5.90
C SER A 132 1.00 17.37 5.55
N CYS A 133 0.35 16.55 6.38
CA CYS A 133 0.21 15.12 6.12
C CYS A 133 -0.45 14.89 4.76
N GLY A 134 0.11 13.99 3.94
CA GLY A 134 -0.41 13.67 2.62
C GLY A 134 0.16 14.53 1.49
N SER A 135 0.82 15.64 1.80
CA SER A 135 1.52 16.47 0.80
C SER A 135 2.93 15.95 0.55
N PRO A 136 3.51 16.16 -0.65
CA PRO A 136 4.94 15.95 -0.85
C PRO A 136 5.75 16.92 0.02
N LEU A 137 6.99 16.56 0.34
CA LEU A 137 7.90 17.45 1.08
C LEU A 137 8.23 18.70 0.27
N VAL A 138 8.47 18.54 -1.04
CA VAL A 138 8.85 19.61 -1.97
C VAL A 138 8.00 19.65 -3.27
N PRO A 139 7.85 20.76 -4.03
CA PRO A 139 7.25 20.74 -5.35
C PRO A 139 8.14 19.99 -6.35
N GLU A 140 7.57 19.73 -7.52
CA GLU A 140 8.14 18.83 -8.51
C GLU A 140 9.47 19.28 -9.10
N ASP A 141 9.70 20.58 -9.17
CA ASP A 141 10.89 21.22 -9.72
C ASP A 141 12.07 21.27 -8.72
N HIS A 142 11.83 20.95 -7.45
CA HIS A 142 12.86 21.00 -6.42
C HIS A 142 13.84 19.82 -6.50
N ILE A 143 15.12 20.08 -6.21
CA ILE A 143 16.21 19.09 -6.30
C ILE A 143 16.01 17.82 -5.44
N LEU A 144 15.17 17.92 -4.40
CA LEU A 144 14.86 16.81 -3.49
C LEU A 144 13.63 16.00 -3.91
N TYR A 145 12.83 16.47 -4.89
CA TYR A 145 11.52 15.89 -5.18
C TYR A 145 11.57 14.39 -5.41
N ASN A 146 12.48 13.92 -6.26
CA ASN A 146 12.67 12.51 -6.57
C ASN A 146 13.76 11.82 -5.73
N LYS A 147 14.23 12.47 -4.65
CA LYS A 147 15.28 11.94 -3.75
C LYS A 147 14.76 11.67 -2.35
N VAL A 148 13.87 12.53 -1.85
CA VAL A 148 13.32 12.48 -0.50
C VAL A 148 11.81 12.32 -0.60
N PHE A 149 11.31 11.34 0.11
CA PHE A 149 9.91 10.92 0.05
C PHE A 149 9.27 11.00 1.42
N VAL A 150 8.00 11.35 1.44
CA VAL A 150 7.09 11.22 2.57
C VAL A 150 5.95 10.31 2.16
N ARG A 151 5.19 9.83 3.13
CA ARG A 151 3.90 9.21 2.81
C ARG A 151 2.91 10.30 2.39
N GLU A 152 2.33 10.11 1.23
CA GLU A 152 1.37 11.02 0.62
C GLU A 152 -0.06 10.44 0.69
N LYS A 153 -0.20 9.15 1.00
CA LYS A 153 -1.50 8.48 1.23
C LYS A 153 -1.87 8.38 2.71
N ILE A 154 -1.68 9.49 3.44
CA ILE A 154 -2.00 9.62 4.86
C ILE A 154 -2.69 10.95 5.13
N SER A 155 -3.40 11.03 6.26
CA SER A 155 -4.06 12.24 6.75
C SER A 155 -3.56 12.63 8.14
N CYS A 156 -4.02 13.79 8.63
CA CYS A 156 -3.83 14.21 10.01
C CYS A 156 -4.55 13.32 11.04
N GLU A 157 -5.45 12.41 10.65
CA GLU A 157 -5.97 11.38 11.58
C GLU A 157 -5.11 10.11 11.60
N THR A 158 -4.21 9.95 10.63
CA THR A 158 -3.35 8.77 10.55
C THR A 158 -2.37 8.77 11.74
N PRO A 159 -2.23 7.64 12.47
CA PRO A 159 -1.31 7.53 13.59
C PRO A 159 0.15 7.72 13.16
N MET A 160 1.04 7.76 14.14
CA MET A 160 2.49 7.78 13.94
C MET A 160 2.94 6.57 13.10
N GLU A 161 3.96 6.78 12.27
CA GLU A 161 4.48 5.69 11.45
C GLU A 161 5.26 4.69 12.28
N LEU A 162 5.07 3.38 12.07
CA LEU A 162 5.86 2.35 12.77
C LEU A 162 7.37 2.46 12.50
N ALA A 163 7.73 3.02 11.34
CA ALA A 163 9.12 3.30 10.97
C ALA A 163 9.78 4.32 11.89
N TYR A 164 9.00 5.26 12.46
CA TYR A 164 9.49 6.24 13.44
C TYR A 164 10.12 5.53 14.64
N TYR A 165 9.35 4.62 15.26
CA TYR A 165 9.75 3.86 16.46
C TYR A 165 10.87 2.83 16.25
N SER A 166 11.11 2.43 15.00
CA SER A 166 12.00 1.32 14.67
C SER A 166 13.25 1.76 13.90
N CYS A 167 13.40 3.05 13.63
CA CYS A 167 14.62 3.58 13.02
C CYS A 167 15.67 3.88 14.11
N ARG A 168 16.96 3.84 13.73
CA ARG A 168 18.06 4.10 14.68
C ARG A 168 18.33 5.60 14.91
N LYS A 169 17.71 6.49 14.12
CA LYS A 169 17.90 7.95 14.22
C LYS A 169 17.15 8.58 15.39
N SER A 170 16.14 7.89 15.92
CA SER A 170 15.48 8.28 17.16
C SER A 170 16.39 7.94 18.34
N ASN A 171 17.49 8.68 18.50
CA ASN A 171 18.42 8.55 19.63
C ASN A 171 17.80 8.99 20.97
N VAL A 172 16.59 9.56 20.94
CA VAL A 172 15.75 9.86 22.09
C VAL A 172 14.66 8.81 22.12
N ASN A 173 14.41 8.25 23.31
CA ASN A 173 13.27 7.39 23.58
C ASN A 173 12.07 7.79 22.70
N CYS A 174 11.64 6.88 21.82
CA CYS A 174 10.43 7.03 21.00
C CYS A 174 9.17 6.93 21.86
N ASP A 175 9.19 7.54 23.04
CA ASP A 175 8.16 7.52 24.05
C ASP A 175 7.12 8.58 23.69
N VAL A 176 6.61 8.49 22.47
CA VAL A 176 5.44 9.25 22.02
C VAL A 176 4.31 8.30 21.73
N CYS A 177 3.10 8.74 22.05
CA CYS A 177 1.87 8.00 21.79
C CYS A 177 1.74 7.68 20.29
N TYR A 178 1.52 6.40 19.97
CA TYR A 178 1.28 5.92 18.60
C TYR A 178 0.15 6.68 17.89
N TRP A 179 -0.89 7.06 18.63
CA TRP A 179 -2.09 7.65 18.03
C TRP A 179 -1.96 9.15 17.79
N CYS A 180 -1.32 9.89 18.70
CA CYS A 180 -1.30 11.35 18.67
C CYS A 180 0.09 11.97 18.59
N GLY A 181 1.17 11.21 18.77
CA GLY A 181 2.54 11.72 18.72
C GLY A 181 2.98 12.53 19.94
N HIS A 182 2.15 12.66 20.98
CA HIS A 182 2.51 13.32 22.23
C HIS A 182 3.15 12.33 23.23
N ASP A 183 4.11 12.80 24.01
CA ASP A 183 4.85 12.07 25.05
C ASP A 183 4.20 12.14 26.45
N ASN A 184 3.15 12.95 26.62
CA ASN A 184 2.49 13.14 27.90
C ASN A 184 1.72 11.90 28.38
N GLU A 185 1.94 11.52 29.64
CA GLU A 185 1.19 10.49 30.37
C GLU A 185 0.99 9.17 29.59
N LEU A 186 2.08 8.62 29.08
CA LEU A 186 2.04 7.32 28.41
C LEU A 186 1.65 6.20 29.39
N ALA A 187 0.69 5.39 28.97
CA ALA A 187 0.25 4.24 29.73
C ALA A 187 1.35 3.18 29.80
N VAL A 188 1.54 2.63 31.00
CA VAL A 188 2.45 1.51 31.23
C VAL A 188 1.81 0.24 30.66
N PRO A 189 2.48 -0.48 29.74
CA PRO A 189 1.98 -1.76 29.24
C PRO A 189 1.94 -2.82 30.34
N SER A 190 0.87 -3.62 30.39
CA SER A 190 0.78 -4.74 31.33
C SER A 190 1.77 -5.86 31.00
N GLU A 191 2.20 -6.62 32.01
CA GLU A 191 3.10 -7.77 31.82
C GLU A 191 2.50 -8.87 30.91
N SER A 192 1.17 -9.00 30.92
CA SER A 192 0.45 -9.90 30.01
C SER A 192 0.60 -9.50 28.54
N LEU A 193 0.64 -8.20 28.24
CA LEU A 193 0.85 -7.72 26.87
C LEU A 193 2.30 -7.89 26.43
N LYS A 194 3.26 -7.57 27.32
CA LYS A 194 4.69 -7.74 27.06
C LYS A 194 5.07 -9.19 26.76
N SER A 195 4.48 -10.15 27.48
CA SER A 195 4.74 -11.57 27.28
C SER A 195 4.07 -12.15 26.01
N LYS A 196 3.02 -11.49 25.50
CA LYS A 196 2.24 -11.97 24.35
C LYS A 196 2.68 -11.38 23.01
N TYR A 197 3.25 -10.17 22.97
CA TYR A 197 3.55 -9.47 21.72
C TYR A 197 5.01 -9.04 21.63
N LYS A 198 5.58 -9.12 20.42
CA LYS A 198 6.97 -8.72 20.14
C LYS A 198 7.18 -7.21 20.15
N SER A 199 6.17 -6.44 19.77
CA SER A 199 6.26 -4.99 19.67
C SER A 199 5.03 -4.35 20.27
N LEU A 200 5.25 -3.40 21.16
CA LEU A 200 4.23 -2.60 21.83
C LEU A 200 4.56 -1.13 21.57
N TYR A 201 3.56 -0.35 21.18
CA TYR A 201 3.71 1.06 20.86
C TYR A 201 2.90 1.89 21.86
N PRO A 202 3.49 2.93 22.49
CA PRO A 202 2.87 3.66 23.58
C PRO A 202 1.51 4.27 23.24
N CYS A 203 0.66 4.46 24.25
CA CYS A 203 -0.60 5.17 24.13
C CYS A 203 -0.75 6.11 25.33
N CYS A 204 -1.06 7.38 25.12
CA CYS A 204 -1.31 8.33 26.20
C CYS A 204 -2.73 8.20 26.79
N ASN A 205 -2.91 8.66 28.02
CA ASN A 205 -4.21 8.62 28.72
C ASN A 205 -5.33 9.31 27.94
N LEU A 206 -5.06 10.44 27.27
CA LEU A 206 -6.05 11.13 26.44
C LEU A 206 -6.57 10.24 25.30
N CYS A 207 -5.68 9.51 24.63
CA CYS A 207 -6.08 8.57 23.59
C CYS A 207 -6.83 7.36 24.16
N ARG A 208 -6.48 6.90 25.36
CA ARG A 208 -7.24 5.84 26.05
C ARG A 208 -8.66 6.27 26.41
N ASN A 209 -8.82 7.48 26.91
CA ASN A 209 -10.13 8.06 27.20
C ASN A 209 -10.98 8.21 25.92
N ALA A 210 -10.34 8.41 24.77
CA ALA A 210 -10.98 8.40 23.45
C ALA A 210 -11.19 6.99 22.86
N GLY A 211 -11.02 5.93 23.66
CA GLY A 211 -11.26 4.54 23.27
C GLY A 211 -10.12 3.88 22.46
N LYS A 212 -8.92 4.46 22.44
CA LYS A 212 -7.71 3.82 21.89
C LYS A 212 -7.00 2.98 22.95
N ASP A 213 -6.08 2.12 22.55
CA ASP A 213 -5.23 1.37 23.48
C ASP A 213 -3.82 1.23 22.93
N ILE A 214 -2.93 0.63 23.72
CA ILE A 214 -1.56 0.29 23.31
C ILE A 214 -1.62 -0.51 22.00
N PHE A 215 -0.98 0.01 20.95
CA PHE A 215 -0.93 -0.69 19.68
C PHE A 215 0.10 -1.81 19.76
N VAL A 216 -0.25 -3.02 19.32
CA VAL A 216 0.61 -4.20 19.46
C VAL A 216 0.84 -4.89 18.11
N ARG A 217 2.01 -5.52 17.95
CA ARG A 217 2.36 -6.31 16.77
C ARG A 217 3.16 -7.56 17.12
N GLY A 218 3.02 -8.56 16.23
CA GLY A 218 3.82 -9.78 16.26
C GLY A 218 3.51 -10.65 17.46
N GLU A 219 2.33 -11.26 17.49
CA GLU A 219 1.95 -12.22 18.54
C GLU A 219 2.99 -13.34 18.66
N ILE A 220 3.44 -13.60 19.88
CA ILE A 220 4.39 -14.65 20.22
C ILE A 220 3.61 -15.95 20.29
N LYS A 221 3.68 -16.73 19.20
CA LYS A 221 3.08 -18.07 19.18
C LYS A 221 3.89 -18.99 20.10
N THR A 222 3.34 -19.30 21.28
CA THR A 222 3.87 -20.39 22.11
C THR A 222 3.49 -21.71 21.46
N ASN A 223 4.49 -22.46 21.01
CA ASN A 223 4.28 -23.76 20.39
C ASN A 223 3.91 -24.76 21.49
N THR A 224 2.62 -24.90 21.83
CA THR A 224 2.10 -25.98 22.70
C THR A 224 2.10 -27.32 21.97
N ARG A 225 3.24 -27.73 21.41
CA ARG A 225 3.44 -29.10 20.89
C ARG A 225 3.78 -30.13 21.97
N ALA A 226 3.92 -29.72 23.24
CA ALA A 226 4.27 -30.64 24.34
C ALA A 226 3.08 -31.24 25.12
N ALA A 227 1.84 -30.75 24.94
CA ALA A 227 0.70 -31.18 25.75
C ALA A 227 -0.10 -32.40 25.21
N LYS A 228 0.24 -32.93 24.03
CA LYS A 228 -0.49 -34.05 23.40
C LYS A 228 0.21 -35.42 23.42
N ARG A 229 1.36 -35.57 24.10
CA ARG A 229 2.12 -36.83 24.17
C ARG A 229 2.13 -37.55 25.53
N ARG A 230 1.29 -37.16 26.50
CA ARG A 230 1.11 -37.89 27.78
C ARG A 230 -0.37 -38.21 28.07
N LYS A 231 -1.04 -38.82 27.10
CA LYS A 231 -2.24 -39.65 27.30
C LYS A 231 -2.23 -40.72 26.23
N ILE A 232 -1.40 -41.74 26.43
CA ILE A 232 -1.52 -43.13 26.00
C ILE A 232 -0.27 -43.79 26.60
N ASN A 233 -0.49 -44.50 27.69
CA ASN A 233 0.19 -45.70 28.14
C ASN A 233 -0.47 -46.05 29.48
N ASN A 234 -1.68 -46.60 29.37
CA ASN A 234 -2.09 -47.71 30.23
C ASN A 234 -1.42 -48.96 29.67
#